data_AF-A0A831XYB6-F1
#
_entry.id   AF-A0A831XYB6-F1
#
_cell.length_a   1.000
_cell.length_b   1.000
_cell.length_c   1.000
_cell.angle_alpha   90.00
_cell.angle_beta   90.00
_cell.angle_gamma   90.00
#
_symmetry.space_group_name_H-M   'P 1'
#
loop_
_entity.id
_entity.type
_entity.pdbx_description
1 polymer ?
#
loop_
_entity_poly.entity_id
_entity_poly.type
_entity_poly.pdbx_seq_one_letter_code
_entity_poly.pdbx_strand_id
1 'polypeptide(L)'
;MMRILEPEPREAAAFINTNRRRGLIAVFCICGGTYRGRAAAELPVAPYLVVIKPDGTLLVHGSEKATPLVWNPPGSSNMAVLEGGTLLLKSLRPRPSESVV
;
A
#
# COMPACT_ATOMS: atom_id res chain seq x y z
N MET A 1 9.30 -1.32 19.96
CA MET A 1 8.80 -2.05 18.76
C MET A 1 7.33 -1.70 18.61
N MET A 2 6.94 -1.07 17.50
CA MET A 2 5.58 -0.55 17.33
C MET A 2 4.83 -1.44 16.32
N ARG A 3 3.78 -2.12 16.79
CA ARG A 3 2.89 -2.98 16.01
C ARG A 3 1.47 -2.81 16.53
N ILE A 4 0.50 -2.95 15.64
CA ILE A 4 -0.92 -3.08 15.96
C ILE A 4 -1.41 -4.36 15.32
N LEU A 5 -2.24 -5.13 16.02
CA LEU A 5 -2.78 -6.41 15.55
C LEU A 5 -4.28 -6.26 15.40
N GLU A 6 -4.82 -6.81 14.30
CA GLU A 6 -6.25 -6.75 13.97
C GLU A 6 -6.88 -5.36 14.21
N PRO A 7 -6.24 -4.27 13.73
CA PRO A 7 -6.73 -2.92 14.01
C PRO A 7 -8.02 -2.64 13.26
N GLU A 8 -8.86 -1.78 13.84
CA GLU A 8 -9.96 -1.18 13.08
C GLU A 8 -9.41 -0.36 11.89
N PRO A 9 -10.15 -0.24 10.77
CA PRO A 9 -9.68 0.47 9.58
C PRO A 9 -9.13 1.88 9.87
N ARG A 10 -9.77 2.59 10.82
CA ARG A 10 -9.34 3.93 11.26
C ARG A 10 -7.98 3.91 11.96
N GLU A 11 -7.74 2.92 12.80
CA GLU A 11 -6.49 2.77 13.55
C GLU A 11 -5.34 2.43 12.60
N ALA A 12 -5.59 1.51 11.65
CA ALA A 12 -4.64 1.20 10.59
C ALA A 12 -4.30 2.43 9.74
N ALA A 13 -5.30 3.23 9.34
CA ALA A 13 -5.09 4.46 8.58
C ALA A 13 -4.22 5.46 9.35
N ALA A 14 -4.55 5.69 10.63
CA ALA A 14 -3.79 6.60 11.50
C ALA A 14 -2.34 6.12 11.67
N PHE A 15 -2.14 4.83 11.88
CA PHE A 15 -0.81 4.22 11.99
C PHE A 15 0.03 4.42 10.73
N ILE A 16 -0.53 4.09 9.56
CA ILE A 16 0.17 4.22 8.27
C ILE A 16 0.53 5.69 8.02
N ASN A 17 -0.43 6.60 8.15
CA ASN A 17 -0.20 8.01 7.85
C ASN A 17 0.81 8.68 8.78
N THR A 18 0.81 8.30 10.06
CA THR A 18 1.75 8.84 11.06
C THR A 18 3.19 8.37 10.80
N ASN A 19 3.35 7.14 10.31
CA ASN A 19 4.65 6.46 10.34
C ASN A 19 5.30 6.25 8.96
N ARG A 20 4.55 6.40 7.85
CA ARG A 20 5.03 6.14 6.48
C ARG A 20 6.27 6.92 6.06
N ARG A 21 6.60 8.03 6.75
CA ARG A 21 7.79 8.86 6.53
C ARG A 21 8.90 8.65 7.57
N ARG A 22 8.65 7.85 8.62
CA ARG A 22 9.55 7.66 9.76
C ARG A 22 10.29 6.32 9.73
N GLY A 23 9.73 5.32 9.07
CA GLY A 23 10.34 3.99 8.98
C GLY A 23 9.65 3.11 7.96
N LEU A 24 10.17 1.89 7.81
CA LEU A 24 9.54 0.86 6.99
C LEU A 24 8.28 0.34 7.69
N ILE A 25 7.17 0.30 6.95
CA ILE A 25 5.91 -0.31 7.40
C ILE A 25 5.68 -1.57 6.56
N ALA A 26 5.39 -2.66 7.24
CA ALA A 26 4.89 -3.89 6.63
C ALA A 26 3.43 -4.09 7.08
N VAL A 27 2.53 -4.27 6.13
CA VAL A 27 1.11 -4.56 6.36
C VAL A 27 0.84 -5.96 5.81
N PHE A 28 0.33 -6.83 6.68
CA PHE A 28 -0.17 -8.15 6.31
C PHE A 28 -1.70 -8.05 6.32
N CYS A 29 -2.33 -8.24 5.17
CA CYS A 29 -3.77 -8.05 5.03
C CYS A 29 -4.37 -8.96 3.96
N ILE A 30 -5.70 -9.12 4.00
CA ILE A 30 -6.48 -9.62 2.88
C ILE A 30 -7.09 -8.41 2.21
N CYS A 31 -6.75 -8.15 0.96
CA CYS A 31 -7.26 -7.02 0.20
C CYS A 31 -7.31 -7.36 -1.29
N GLY A 32 -8.06 -6.56 -2.06
CA GLY A 32 -7.86 -6.46 -3.51
C GLY A 32 -7.07 -5.19 -3.82
N GLY A 33 -6.88 -4.90 -5.10
CA GLY A 33 -6.26 -3.65 -5.50
C GLY A 33 -6.28 -3.41 -7.00
N THR A 34 -5.99 -2.18 -7.39
CA THR A 34 -5.90 -1.79 -8.80
C THR A 34 -4.64 -0.97 -9.03
N TYR A 35 -4.04 -1.18 -10.20
CA TYR A 35 -2.96 -0.35 -10.70
C TYR A 35 -3.39 0.28 -12.03
N ARG A 36 -3.16 1.59 -12.16
CA ARG A 36 -3.34 2.36 -13.40
C ARG A 36 -2.10 3.20 -13.66
N GLY A 37 -1.59 3.17 -14.89
CA GLY A 37 -0.38 3.90 -15.25
C GLY A 37 0.07 3.54 -16.66
N ARG A 38 1.35 3.18 -16.82
CA ARG A 38 1.88 2.65 -18.10
C ARG A 38 1.25 1.34 -18.54
N ALA A 39 0.59 0.64 -17.61
CA ALA A 39 -0.27 -0.50 -17.86
C ALA A 39 -1.45 -0.44 -16.87
N ALA A 40 -2.33 -1.43 -16.93
CA ALA A 40 -3.39 -1.62 -15.94
C ALA A 40 -3.32 -3.04 -15.39
N ALA A 41 -3.57 -3.18 -14.09
CA ALA A 41 -3.67 -4.48 -13.44
C ALA A 41 -4.73 -4.44 -12.34
N GLU A 42 -5.36 -5.58 -12.11
CA GLU A 42 -6.28 -5.82 -11.00
C GLU A 42 -5.72 -6.95 -10.14
N LEU A 43 -5.71 -6.75 -8.84
CA LEU A 43 -5.34 -7.73 -7.84
C LEU A 43 -6.62 -8.29 -7.24
N PRO A 44 -6.86 -9.62 -7.31
CA PRO A 44 -8.02 -10.24 -6.68
C PRO A 44 -7.95 -10.09 -5.15
N VAL A 45 -9.07 -10.28 -4.46
CA VAL A 45 -9.08 -10.30 -3.01
C VAL A 45 -8.33 -11.53 -2.49
N ALA A 46 -7.15 -11.32 -1.92
CA ALA A 46 -6.27 -12.37 -1.43
C ALA A 46 -5.33 -11.85 -0.32
N PRO A 47 -4.61 -12.74 0.39
CA PRO A 47 -3.56 -12.33 1.31
C PRO A 47 -2.39 -11.67 0.58
N TYR A 48 -1.98 -10.49 1.06
CA TYR A 48 -0.85 -9.73 0.54
C TYR A 48 0.06 -9.21 1.66
N LEU A 49 1.35 -9.10 1.33
CA LEU A 49 2.30 -8.28 2.07
C LEU A 49 2.46 -6.95 1.33
N VAL A 50 2.10 -5.85 1.99
CA VAL A 50 2.33 -4.50 1.48
C VAL A 50 3.47 -3.84 2.26
N VAL A 51 4.48 -3.36 1.54
CA VAL A 51 5.64 -2.66 2.13
C VAL A 51 5.61 -1.19 1.71
N ILE A 52 5.67 -0.30 2.70
CA ILE A 52 5.74 1.15 2.52
C ILE A 52 7.09 1.63 3.08
N LYS A 53 7.89 2.30 2.25
CA LYS A 53 9.18 2.87 2.66
C LYS A 53 9.10 4.38 2.83
N PRO A 54 9.98 4.99 3.67
CA PRO A 54 10.04 6.43 3.88
C PRO A 54 10.28 7.26 2.60
N ASP A 55 10.96 6.68 1.61
CA ASP A 55 11.25 7.31 0.33
C ASP A 55 10.04 7.33 -0.63
N GLY A 56 8.90 6.79 -0.22
CA GLY A 56 7.69 6.73 -1.03
C GLY A 56 7.50 5.42 -1.78
N THR A 57 8.46 4.50 -1.76
CA THR A 57 8.30 3.18 -2.40
C THR A 57 7.12 2.42 -1.81
N LEU A 58 6.25 1.88 -2.68
CA LEU A 58 5.21 0.90 -2.35
C LEU A 58 5.52 -0.41 -3.07
N LEU A 59 5.51 -1.53 -2.35
CA LEU A 59 5.61 -2.89 -2.93
C LEU A 59 4.43 -3.73 -2.46
N VAL A 60 3.76 -4.44 -3.38
CA VAL A 60 2.70 -5.41 -3.04
C VAL A 60 3.16 -6.80 -3.48
N HIS A 61 3.35 -7.69 -2.52
CA HIS A 61 3.75 -9.09 -2.73
C HIS A 61 2.61 -10.04 -2.45
N GLY A 62 2.39 -11.00 -3.35
CA GLY A 62 1.59 -12.19 -3.09
C GLY A 62 2.41 -13.30 -2.42
N SER A 63 1.81 -14.47 -2.27
CA SER A 63 2.43 -15.65 -1.66
C SER A 63 3.51 -16.34 -2.52
N GLU A 64 3.62 -15.94 -3.79
CA GLU A 64 4.49 -16.57 -4.76
C GLU A 64 5.32 -15.53 -5.52
N LYS A 65 6.39 -16.03 -6.17
CA LYS A 65 7.37 -15.29 -6.98
C LYS A 65 8.25 -14.34 -6.17
N ALA A 66 9.45 -14.09 -6.69
CA ALA A 66 10.44 -13.26 -6.02
C ALA A 66 10.13 -11.76 -6.10
N THR A 67 9.43 -11.33 -7.16
CA THR A 67 9.16 -9.92 -7.46
C THR A 67 7.78 -9.48 -6.96
N PRO A 68 7.59 -8.21 -6.59
CA PRO A 68 6.26 -7.67 -6.27
C PRO A 68 5.34 -7.78 -7.49
N LEU A 69 4.04 -7.96 -7.23
CA LEU A 69 3.00 -7.98 -8.25
C LEU A 69 2.76 -6.57 -8.81
N VAL A 70 2.77 -5.57 -7.94
CA VAL A 70 2.59 -4.14 -8.25
C VAL A 70 3.54 -3.33 -7.38
N TRP A 71 4.12 -2.26 -7.93
CA TRP A 71 4.96 -1.34 -7.18
C TRP A 71 4.88 0.10 -7.68
N ASN A 72 5.18 1.03 -6.79
CA ASN A 72 5.52 2.41 -7.13
C ASN A 72 6.93 2.73 -6.60
N PRO A 73 7.77 3.43 -7.39
CA PRO A 73 9.17 3.70 -7.05
C PRO A 73 9.31 4.79 -5.97
N PRO A 74 10.55 5.05 -5.50
CA PRO A 74 10.85 6.23 -4.69
C PRO A 74 10.33 7.53 -5.32
N GLY A 75 9.97 8.49 -4.47
CA GLY A 75 9.35 9.76 -4.86
C GLY A 75 7.82 9.70 -5.04
N SER A 76 7.20 8.54 -4.84
CA SER A 76 5.74 8.38 -4.85
C SER A 76 5.12 8.82 -3.52
N SER A 77 3.86 9.26 -3.55
CA SER A 77 3.13 9.67 -2.34
C SER A 77 2.13 8.58 -1.93
N ASN A 78 2.39 7.98 -0.76
CA ASN A 78 1.51 6.97 -0.15
C ASN A 78 0.52 7.61 0.83
N MET A 79 -0.73 7.19 0.88
CA MET A 79 -1.72 7.69 1.84
C MET A 79 -2.74 6.61 2.16
N ALA A 80 -3.08 6.46 3.44
CA ALA A 80 -4.20 5.63 3.87
C ALA A 80 -5.43 6.51 4.09
N VAL A 81 -6.56 6.18 3.47
CA VAL A 81 -7.84 6.90 3.64
C VAL A 81 -8.97 5.95 3.97
N LEU A 82 -10.02 6.46 4.60
CA LEU A 82 -11.27 5.72 4.78
C LEU A 82 -12.30 6.20 3.75
N GLU A 83 -12.87 5.26 3.02
CA GLU A 83 -14.00 5.50 2.12
C GLU A 83 -15.09 4.47 2.43
N GLY A 84 -16.27 4.93 2.85
CA GLY A 84 -17.38 4.03 3.20
C GLY A 84 -17.07 3.05 4.35
N GLY A 85 -16.13 3.37 5.23
CA GLY A 85 -15.67 2.47 6.31
C GLY A 85 -14.52 1.53 5.91
N THR A 86 -14.20 1.46 4.62
CA THR A 86 -13.10 0.64 4.09
C THR A 86 -11.80 1.43 4.08
N LEU A 87 -10.71 0.80 4.53
CA LEU A 87 -9.36 1.32 4.40
C LEU A 87 -8.88 1.17 2.95
N LEU A 88 -8.50 2.29 2.34
CA LEU A 88 -7.80 2.33 1.05
C LEU A 88 -6.38 2.83 1.24
N LEU A 89 -5.40 2.09 0.68
CA LEU A 89 -4.01 2.51 0.63
C LEU A 89 -3.68 2.98 -0.79
N LYS A 90 -3.57 4.30 -0.97
CA LYS A 90 -3.28 4.92 -2.25
C LYS A 90 -1.79 5.22 -2.38
N SER A 91 -1.16 4.81 -3.47
CA SER A 91 0.18 5.27 -3.88
C SER A 91 0.06 6.01 -5.21
N LEU A 92 0.59 7.23 -5.25
CA LEU A 92 0.53 8.10 -6.42
C LEU A 92 1.94 8.47 -6.87
N ARG A 93 2.26 8.16 -8.12
CA ARG A 93 3.46 8.64 -8.81
C ARG A 93 3.04 9.71 -9.83
N PRO A 94 3.61 10.92 -9.79
CA PRO A 94 3.15 11.99 -10.68
C PRO A 94 3.74 11.91 -12.10
N ARG A 95 4.94 11.33 -12.28
CA ARG A 95 5.64 11.30 -13.58
C ARG A 95 6.35 9.95 -13.83
N PRO A 96 5.91 9.17 -14.82
CA PRO A 96 4.56 9.25 -15.43
C PRO A 96 3.48 9.13 -14.34
N SER A 97 2.26 9.57 -14.67
CA SER A 97 1.12 9.43 -13.75
C SER A 97 0.80 7.96 -13.56
N GLU A 98 0.96 7.44 -12.34
CA GLU A 98 0.61 6.08 -11.96
C GLU A 98 -0.09 6.10 -10.59
N SER A 99 -1.06 5.21 -10.41
CA SER A 99 -1.80 5.06 -9.16
C SER A 99 -1.94 3.58 -8.80
N VAL A 100 -1.66 3.24 -7.54
CA VAL A 100 -2.02 1.97 -6.91
C VAL A 100 -3.05 2.28 -5.84
N VAL A 101 -4.18 1.57 -5.81
CA VAL A 101 -5.24 1.69 -4.80
C VAL A 101 -5.62 0.32 -4.31
#